data_AF-A0A924IIG7-F1
#
_entry.id   AF-A0A924IIG7-F1
#
_cell.length_a   1.000
_cell.length_b   1.000
_cell.length_c   1.000
_cell.angle_alpha   90.00
_cell.angle_beta   90.00
_cell.angle_gamma   90.00
#
_symmetry.space_group_name_H-M   'P 1'
#
loop_
_entity.id
_entity.type
_entity.pdbx_description
1 polymer ?
#
loop_
_entity_poly.entity_id
_entity_poly.type
_entity_poly.pdbx_seq_one_letter_code
_entity_poly.pdbx_strand_id
1 'polypeptide(L)'
;MNYLKTFLPYLFGNKKGKSLDTPLPEPIPWSSLSFEEVLMFHTLRNTINQYVHSIDLSTLTKKDIFHLFNFLDYLNHDLKKELMPFFTEDLILYYQSTISHPLKARELQELMDFKNQKLTVFALLKADRTKAGVLVVRAPDGHFMTNESHNVWSIPILGLSKRGLPFNHSNGCTPTGVFSLDSVMPLADNNFEFGEFKRLIVNFISKSPDEIEIKKLLPKSHQSLNWWKPSVVGRELGRSLLRIHGTGRVNLNPLTSYYPFVPTSGCLATNESGFFGLKKARDQRLLLDTLMSALNTLKTPENESKIHGLLYVVELDDNLSALRF
;
A
#
# COMPACT_ATOMS: atom_id res chain seq x y z
N MET A 1 -1.48 13.56 -15.49
CA MET A 1 -2.35 14.76 -15.61
C MET A 1 -3.54 14.81 -14.63
N ASN A 2 -4.35 13.76 -14.44
CA ASN A 2 -5.54 13.83 -13.57
C ASN A 2 -5.22 14.04 -12.06
N TYR A 3 -4.13 13.48 -11.54
CA TYR A 3 -3.81 13.61 -10.11
C TYR A 3 -3.27 15.00 -9.72
N LEU A 4 -2.51 15.67 -10.60
CA LEU A 4 -2.02 17.03 -10.38
C LEU A 4 -3.17 18.04 -10.21
N LYS A 5 -4.28 17.82 -10.92
CA LYS A 5 -5.50 18.66 -10.83
C LYS A 5 -6.24 18.49 -9.50
N THR A 6 -6.14 17.32 -8.85
CA THR A 6 -6.76 17.07 -7.54
C THR A 6 -5.95 17.59 -6.35
N PHE A 7 -4.71 18.08 -6.58
CA PHE A 7 -3.76 18.35 -5.51
C PHE A 7 -3.70 19.80 -5.01
N LEU A 8 -3.87 20.78 -5.91
CA LEU A 8 -3.83 22.21 -5.55
C LEU A 8 -4.82 22.61 -4.42
N PRO A 9 -6.09 22.18 -4.45
CA PRO A 9 -7.02 22.45 -3.35
C PRO A 9 -6.63 21.78 -2.02
N TYR A 10 -5.86 20.70 -2.07
CA TYR A 10 -5.46 19.92 -0.91
C TYR A 10 -4.26 20.52 -0.17
N LEU A 11 -3.25 21.03 -0.88
CA LEU A 11 -2.05 21.67 -0.31
C LEU A 11 -2.38 22.85 0.60
N PHE A 12 -3.37 23.65 0.20
CA PHE A 12 -3.67 24.93 0.84
C PHE A 12 -4.97 24.91 1.67
N GLY A 13 -5.30 23.75 2.24
CA GLY A 13 -6.28 23.66 3.32
C GLY A 13 -7.75 23.55 2.90
N ASN A 14 -8.06 23.27 1.63
CA ASN A 14 -9.44 23.02 1.22
C ASN A 14 -9.80 21.53 1.36
N LYS A 15 -10.02 21.06 2.61
CA LYS A 15 -10.44 19.67 2.93
C LYS A 15 -11.73 19.22 2.22
N LYS A 16 -12.43 20.13 1.51
CA LYS A 16 -13.64 19.87 0.72
C LYS A 16 -13.43 19.93 -0.80
N GLY A 17 -12.21 20.11 -1.30
CA GLY A 17 -11.93 20.06 -2.75
C GLY A 17 -12.65 21.13 -3.57
N LYS A 18 -12.80 22.37 -3.06
CA LYS A 18 -13.30 23.47 -3.92
C LYS A 18 -12.25 23.83 -4.99
N SER A 19 -12.76 24.31 -6.12
CA SER A 19 -12.06 24.46 -7.40
C SER A 19 -10.73 25.24 -7.35
N LEU A 20 -9.97 25.08 -8.43
CA LEU A 20 -8.72 25.79 -8.79
C LEU A 20 -8.80 27.33 -8.71
N ASP A 21 -9.97 27.90 -8.45
CA ASP A 21 -10.22 29.35 -8.47
C ASP A 21 -9.93 30.02 -7.11
N THR A 22 -9.51 29.26 -6.09
CA THR A 22 -9.03 29.87 -4.84
C THR A 22 -7.60 30.38 -5.06
N PRO A 23 -7.33 31.69 -4.94
CA PRO A 23 -5.98 32.21 -5.07
C PRO A 23 -5.07 31.57 -4.01
N LEU A 24 -3.85 31.24 -4.44
CA LEU A 24 -2.83 30.69 -3.56
C LEU A 24 -2.46 31.71 -2.47
N PRO A 25 -2.11 31.26 -1.25
CA PRO A 25 -1.61 32.17 -0.23
C PRO A 25 -0.31 32.81 -0.72
N GLU A 26 -0.21 34.14 -0.56
CA GLU A 26 1.02 34.88 -0.77
C GLU A 26 1.48 35.52 0.55
N PRO A 27 2.74 35.30 0.99
CA PRO A 27 3.75 34.45 0.36
C PRO A 27 3.47 32.95 0.55
N ILE A 28 3.98 32.11 -0.35
CA ILE A 28 3.90 30.66 -0.21
C ILE A 28 4.79 30.23 0.96
N PRO A 29 4.28 29.46 1.93
CA PRO A 29 5.04 29.02 3.09
C PRO A 29 5.95 27.82 2.73
N TRP A 30 6.96 28.05 1.89
CA TRP A 30 7.85 27.00 1.35
C TRP A 30 8.45 26.08 2.42
N SER A 31 8.80 26.62 3.59
CA SER A 31 9.37 25.86 4.71
C SER A 31 8.40 24.86 5.34
N SER A 32 7.10 24.98 5.08
CA SER A 32 6.06 24.06 5.56
C SER A 32 5.76 22.93 4.59
N LEU A 33 6.25 23.03 3.34
CA LEU A 33 6.00 22.04 2.30
C LEU A 33 7.05 20.92 2.37
N SER A 34 6.60 19.69 2.19
CA SER A 34 7.51 18.58 1.93
C SER A 34 8.14 18.69 0.54
N PHE A 35 9.27 18.01 0.32
CA PHE A 35 9.96 18.03 -0.96
C PHE A 35 9.07 17.60 -2.14
N GLU A 36 8.24 16.55 -1.96
CA GLU A 36 7.25 16.11 -2.96
C GLU A 36 6.25 17.23 -3.32
N GLU A 37 5.82 18.00 -2.32
CA GLU A 37 4.87 19.09 -2.50
C GLU A 37 5.50 20.27 -3.22
N VAL A 38 6.78 20.57 -2.94
CA VAL A 38 7.56 21.59 -3.66
C VAL A 38 7.75 21.18 -5.13
N LEU A 39 8.18 19.95 -5.41
CA LEU A 39 8.30 19.42 -6.78
C LEU A 39 6.97 19.52 -7.55
N MET A 40 5.87 19.17 -6.88
CA MET A 40 4.56 19.24 -7.49
C MET A 40 4.11 20.68 -7.76
N PHE A 41 4.38 21.59 -6.84
CA PHE A 41 4.11 23.01 -7.04
C PHE A 41 4.86 23.55 -8.26
N HIS A 42 6.15 23.28 -8.37
CA HIS A 42 6.94 23.71 -9.53
C HIS A 42 6.52 23.01 -10.82
N THR A 43 6.05 21.77 -10.76
CA THR A 43 5.46 21.07 -11.93
C THR A 43 4.22 21.80 -12.43
N LEU A 44 3.32 22.17 -11.53
CA LEU A 44 2.08 22.89 -11.87
C LEU A 44 2.32 24.29 -12.41
N ARG A 45 3.41 24.95 -11.98
CA ARG A 45 3.82 26.27 -12.47
C ARG A 45 4.71 26.21 -13.72
N ASN A 46 5.01 25.01 -14.23
CA ASN A 46 5.94 24.79 -15.33
C ASN A 46 7.36 25.36 -15.05
N THR A 47 7.80 25.32 -13.79
CA THR A 47 9.11 25.80 -13.32
C THR A 47 9.98 24.69 -12.71
N ILE A 48 9.57 23.42 -12.82
CA ILE A 48 10.28 22.29 -12.20
C ILE A 48 11.73 22.15 -12.67
N ASN A 49 12.03 22.42 -13.95
CA ASN A 49 13.41 22.35 -14.44
C ASN A 49 14.31 23.39 -13.76
N GLN A 50 13.82 24.63 -13.59
CA GLN A 50 14.57 25.70 -12.91
C GLN A 50 14.79 25.36 -11.44
N TYR A 51 13.76 24.83 -10.78
CA TYR A 51 13.86 24.41 -9.39
C TYR A 51 14.88 23.28 -9.22
N VAL A 52 14.74 22.19 -9.98
CA VAL A 52 15.63 21.03 -9.85
C VAL A 52 17.08 21.40 -10.18
N HIS A 53 17.32 22.27 -11.16
CA HIS A 53 18.65 22.78 -11.47
C HIS A 53 19.25 23.66 -10.35
N SER A 54 18.42 24.26 -9.50
CA SER A 54 18.87 25.06 -8.35
C SER A 54 19.22 24.24 -7.10
N ILE A 55 18.88 22.95 -7.08
CA ILE A 55 19.14 22.07 -5.94
C ILE A 55 20.58 21.54 -6.04
N ASP A 56 21.31 21.57 -4.93
CA ASP A 56 22.51 20.75 -4.77
C ASP A 56 22.11 19.27 -4.63
N LEU A 57 22.30 18.51 -5.71
CA LEU A 57 21.95 17.09 -5.78
C LEU A 57 22.65 16.23 -4.72
N SER A 58 23.82 16.66 -4.22
CA SER A 58 24.57 15.93 -3.18
C SER A 58 23.91 16.00 -1.79
N THR A 59 22.98 16.95 -1.60
CA THR A 59 22.25 17.15 -0.35
C THR A 59 20.95 16.36 -0.28
N LEU A 60 20.51 15.78 -1.41
CA LEU A 60 19.24 15.07 -1.47
C LEU A 60 19.29 13.79 -0.63
N THR A 61 18.28 13.60 0.22
CA THR A 61 18.11 12.33 0.93
C THR A 61 17.58 11.26 -0.03
N LYS A 62 17.70 9.99 0.36
CA LYS A 62 17.12 8.85 -0.38
C LYS A 62 15.62 9.04 -0.68
N LYS A 63 14.90 9.63 0.27
CA LYS A 63 13.48 9.96 0.13
C LYS A 63 13.26 11.03 -0.93
N ASP A 64 14.06 12.08 -0.92
CA ASP A 64 13.98 13.17 -1.91
C ASP A 64 14.26 12.67 -3.32
N ILE A 65 15.26 11.81 -3.48
CA ILE A 65 15.61 11.16 -4.75
C ILE A 65 14.40 10.40 -5.32
N PHE A 66 13.73 9.57 -4.52
CA PHE A 66 12.54 8.86 -4.98
C PHE A 66 11.33 9.75 -5.26
N HIS A 67 11.15 10.82 -4.48
CA HIS A 67 10.14 11.81 -4.81
C HIS A 67 10.44 12.49 -6.15
N LEU A 68 11.70 12.88 -6.41
CA LEU A 68 12.14 13.42 -7.69
C LEU A 68 11.84 12.46 -8.84
N PHE A 69 12.03 11.15 -8.63
CA PHE A 69 11.74 10.15 -9.67
C PHE A 69 10.28 10.12 -10.12
N ASN A 70 9.33 10.45 -9.24
CA ASN A 70 7.92 10.58 -9.61
C ASN A 70 7.64 11.74 -10.57
N PHE A 71 8.59 12.65 -10.74
CA PHE A 71 8.45 13.81 -11.60
C PHE A 71 9.39 13.79 -12.81
N LEU A 72 10.10 12.68 -13.07
CA LEU A 72 11.00 12.58 -14.21
C LEU A 72 10.29 12.97 -15.51
N ASP A 73 9.08 12.49 -15.75
CA ASP A 73 8.34 12.79 -16.98
C ASP A 73 8.08 14.29 -17.23
N TYR A 74 8.18 15.13 -16.20
CA TYR A 74 8.02 16.59 -16.30
C TYR A 74 9.36 17.34 -16.46
N LEU A 75 10.49 16.65 -16.32
CA LEU A 75 11.81 17.22 -16.57
C LEU A 75 12.14 17.18 -18.08
N ASN A 76 12.91 18.17 -18.53
CA ASN A 76 13.44 18.18 -19.89
C ASN A 76 14.50 17.07 -20.07
N HIS A 77 14.82 16.77 -21.33
CA HIS A 77 15.74 15.69 -21.68
C HIS A 77 17.16 15.90 -21.10
N ASP A 78 17.66 17.13 -21.14
CA ASP A 78 19.04 17.43 -20.72
C ASP A 78 19.24 17.25 -19.22
N LEU A 79 18.27 17.72 -18.42
CA LEU A 79 18.30 17.56 -16.97
C LEU A 79 18.14 16.10 -16.56
N LYS A 80 17.31 15.31 -17.26
CA LYS A 80 17.25 13.85 -17.04
C LYS A 80 18.63 13.22 -17.23
N LYS A 81 19.30 13.56 -18.33
CA LYS A 81 20.64 13.04 -18.67
C LYS A 81 21.68 13.43 -17.61
N GLU A 82 21.56 14.62 -17.04
CA GLU A 82 22.41 15.08 -15.93
C GLU A 82 22.15 14.33 -14.62
N LEU A 83 20.88 14.03 -14.30
CA LEU A 83 20.50 13.34 -13.06
C LEU A 83 20.89 11.86 -13.05
N MET A 84 20.82 11.18 -14.19
CA MET A 84 20.97 9.72 -14.26
C MET A 84 22.28 9.18 -13.64
N PRO A 85 23.47 9.76 -13.90
CA PRO A 85 24.72 9.27 -13.32
C PRO A 85 24.76 9.31 -11.79
N PHE A 86 24.12 10.30 -11.16
CA PHE A 86 24.15 10.47 -9.70
C PHE A 86 23.37 9.40 -8.95
N PHE A 87 22.31 8.85 -9.56
CA PHE A 87 21.34 8.00 -8.87
C PHE A 87 21.06 6.69 -9.63
N THR A 88 22.07 6.14 -10.31
CA THR A 88 21.91 5.00 -11.23
C THR A 88 21.22 3.81 -10.57
N GLU A 89 21.70 3.36 -9.40
CA GLU A 89 21.13 2.21 -8.70
C GLU A 89 19.69 2.45 -8.23
N ASP A 90 19.44 3.64 -7.69
CA ASP A 90 18.12 4.04 -7.20
C ASP A 90 17.11 4.12 -8.34
N LEU A 91 17.54 4.63 -9.49
CA LEU A 91 16.72 4.76 -10.69
C LEU A 91 16.38 3.38 -11.26
N ILE A 92 17.34 2.45 -11.28
CA ILE A 92 17.10 1.05 -11.68
C ILE A 92 16.05 0.41 -10.76
N LEU A 93 16.20 0.55 -9.45
CA LEU A 93 15.25 0.03 -8.47
C LEU A 93 13.86 0.66 -8.65
N TYR A 94 13.80 1.97 -8.86
CA TYR A 94 12.57 2.71 -9.09
C TYR A 94 11.83 2.17 -10.33
N TYR A 95 12.51 2.11 -11.47
CA TYR A 95 11.92 1.61 -12.71
C TYR A 95 11.46 0.16 -12.56
N GLN A 96 12.30 -0.72 -12.01
CA GLN A 96 11.92 -2.12 -11.78
C GLN A 96 10.66 -2.26 -10.93
N SER A 97 10.43 -1.33 -10.00
CA SER A 97 9.24 -1.29 -9.15
C SER A 97 8.01 -0.79 -9.90
N THR A 98 8.15 0.25 -10.73
CA THR A 98 7.02 0.85 -11.48
C THR A 98 6.57 0.01 -12.66
N ILE A 99 7.47 -0.79 -13.25
CA ILE A 99 7.16 -1.78 -14.30
C ILE A 99 7.02 -3.21 -13.75
N SER A 100 6.79 -3.37 -12.45
CA SER A 100 6.56 -4.70 -11.87
C SER A 100 5.28 -5.31 -12.48
N HIS A 101 5.35 -6.61 -12.79
CA HIS A 101 4.25 -7.33 -13.40
C HIS A 101 3.54 -8.19 -12.35
N PRO A 102 2.22 -8.42 -12.49
CA PRO A 102 1.51 -9.41 -11.69
C PRO A 102 2.18 -10.78 -11.74
N LEU A 103 2.10 -11.53 -10.64
CA LEU A 103 2.62 -12.89 -10.61
C LEU A 103 1.76 -13.80 -11.48
N LYS A 104 2.40 -14.69 -12.24
CA LYS A 104 1.72 -15.78 -12.93
C LYS A 104 1.23 -16.81 -11.92
N ALA A 105 0.21 -17.58 -12.25
CA ALA A 105 -0.36 -18.59 -11.36
C ALA A 105 0.69 -19.56 -10.76
N ARG A 106 1.67 -20.01 -11.55
CA ARG A 106 2.76 -20.88 -11.06
C ARG A 106 3.67 -20.18 -10.05
N GLU A 107 4.03 -18.92 -10.29
CA GLU A 107 4.88 -18.14 -9.38
C GLU A 107 4.09 -17.84 -8.10
N LEU A 108 2.80 -17.52 -8.20
CA LEU A 108 1.98 -17.33 -7.02
C LEU A 108 1.85 -18.64 -6.23
N GLN A 109 1.62 -19.78 -6.88
CA GLN A 109 1.56 -21.07 -6.20
C GLN A 109 2.88 -21.35 -5.45
N GLU A 110 4.03 -21.14 -6.09
CA GLU A 110 5.33 -21.33 -5.45
C GLU A 110 5.50 -20.43 -4.22
N LEU A 111 5.07 -19.17 -4.29
CA LEU A 111 5.06 -18.26 -3.14
C LEU A 111 4.12 -18.75 -2.02
N MET A 112 2.95 -19.26 -2.38
CA MET A 112 1.94 -19.76 -1.45
C MET A 112 2.35 -21.08 -0.79
N ASP A 113 3.17 -21.89 -1.46
CA ASP A 113 3.74 -23.14 -0.93
C ASP A 113 4.98 -22.90 -0.06
N PHE A 114 5.60 -21.71 -0.16
CA PHE A 114 6.85 -21.40 0.55
C PHE A 114 6.67 -21.27 2.06
N LYS A 115 7.07 -22.31 2.79
CA LYS A 115 6.93 -22.38 4.25
C LYS A 115 8.06 -21.61 4.94
N ASN A 116 7.68 -20.60 5.72
CA ASN A 116 8.57 -19.76 6.51
C ASN A 116 8.34 -19.92 8.03
N GLN A 117 7.51 -20.90 8.43
CA GLN A 117 7.13 -21.18 9.83
C GLN A 117 6.49 -19.99 10.57
N LYS A 118 5.89 -19.05 9.84
CA LYS A 118 5.20 -17.88 10.40
C LYS A 118 3.75 -17.85 9.93
N LEU A 119 2.89 -17.28 10.77
CA LEU A 119 1.57 -16.83 10.33
C LEU A 119 1.74 -15.95 9.10
N THR A 120 1.07 -16.32 8.01
CA THR A 120 1.23 -15.63 6.73
C THR A 120 -0.13 -15.20 6.20
N VAL A 121 -0.27 -13.92 5.90
CA VAL A 121 -1.46 -13.35 5.24
C VAL A 121 -1.09 -13.01 3.81
N PHE A 122 -1.91 -13.43 2.86
CA PHE A 122 -1.76 -13.03 1.46
C PHE A 122 -2.91 -12.09 1.09
N ALA A 123 -2.59 -10.84 0.76
CA ALA A 123 -3.50 -9.91 0.11
C ALA A 123 -3.30 -10.01 -1.40
N LEU A 124 -4.17 -10.80 -2.02
CA LEU A 124 -4.21 -11.11 -3.44
C LEU A 124 -5.04 -10.04 -4.15
N LEU A 125 -4.39 -9.06 -4.76
CA LEU A 125 -5.02 -7.87 -5.33
C LEU A 125 -4.98 -7.92 -6.86
N LYS A 126 -5.89 -7.21 -7.51
CA LYS A 126 -5.85 -7.00 -8.97
C LYS A 126 -4.93 -5.83 -9.29
N ALA A 127 -4.33 -5.84 -10.48
CA ALA A 127 -3.58 -4.69 -11.00
C ALA A 127 -4.47 -3.43 -11.06
N ASP A 128 -5.72 -3.60 -11.50
CA ASP A 128 -6.77 -2.59 -11.32
C ASP A 128 -7.18 -2.51 -9.84
N ARG A 129 -6.55 -1.58 -9.13
CA ARG A 129 -6.79 -1.32 -7.71
C ARG A 129 -8.20 -0.84 -7.40
N THR A 130 -9.02 -0.50 -8.40
CA THR A 130 -10.43 -0.14 -8.18
C THR A 130 -11.32 -1.35 -7.94
N LYS A 131 -10.81 -2.56 -8.11
CA LYS A 131 -11.52 -3.79 -7.79
C LYS A 131 -11.00 -4.36 -6.48
N ALA A 132 -11.90 -4.83 -5.63
CA ALA A 132 -11.52 -5.56 -4.43
C ALA A 132 -10.78 -6.85 -4.81
N GLY A 133 -9.73 -7.15 -4.06
CA GLY A 133 -9.05 -8.43 -4.09
C GLY A 133 -9.53 -9.33 -2.96
N VAL A 134 -8.71 -10.32 -2.61
CA VAL A 134 -9.03 -11.33 -1.61
C VAL A 134 -7.86 -11.51 -0.65
N LEU A 135 -8.19 -11.69 0.63
CA LEU A 135 -7.25 -12.02 1.68
C LEU A 135 -7.41 -13.49 2.06
N VAL A 136 -6.31 -14.24 2.09
CA VAL A 136 -6.24 -15.62 2.63
C VAL A 136 -5.19 -15.72 3.72
N VAL A 137 -5.35 -16.69 4.62
CA VAL A 137 -4.47 -16.89 5.78
C VAL A 137 -3.88 -18.29 5.74
N ARG A 138 -2.57 -18.38 5.96
CA ARG A 138 -1.83 -19.62 6.16
C ARG A 138 -1.26 -19.64 7.57
N ALA A 139 -1.54 -20.71 8.29
CA ALA A 139 -1.04 -20.94 9.64
C ALA A 139 0.49 -21.20 9.63
N PRO A 140 1.16 -21.07 10.79
CA PRO A 140 2.62 -21.29 10.88
C PRO A 140 3.09 -22.69 10.45
N ASP A 141 2.26 -23.73 10.60
CA ASP A 141 2.55 -25.10 10.15
C ASP A 141 2.39 -25.31 8.62
N GLY A 142 1.89 -24.28 7.92
CA GLY A 142 1.80 -24.21 6.48
C GLY A 142 0.45 -24.61 5.88
N HIS A 143 -0.58 -24.96 6.68
CA HIS A 143 -1.92 -25.17 6.11
C HIS A 143 -2.66 -23.85 5.91
N PHE A 144 -3.50 -23.77 4.89
CA PHE A 144 -4.42 -22.65 4.71
C PHE A 144 -5.63 -22.81 5.63
N MET A 145 -6.05 -21.70 6.25
CA MET A 145 -7.25 -21.69 7.07
C MET A 145 -8.47 -22.00 6.17
N THR A 146 -9.38 -22.84 6.67
CA THR A 146 -10.62 -23.18 5.94
C THR A 146 -11.86 -22.65 6.65
N ASN A 147 -12.93 -22.45 5.90
CA ASN A 147 -14.26 -22.20 6.46
C ASN A 147 -14.95 -23.51 6.88
N GLU A 148 -16.17 -23.39 7.40
CA GLU A 148 -16.98 -24.54 7.87
C GLU A 148 -17.31 -25.55 6.75
N SER A 149 -17.28 -25.11 5.49
CA SER A 149 -17.49 -25.98 4.32
C SER A 149 -16.20 -26.60 3.79
N HIS A 150 -15.09 -26.53 4.55
CA HIS A 150 -13.75 -27.01 4.17
C HIS A 150 -13.15 -26.35 2.92
N ASN A 151 -13.72 -25.24 2.45
CA ASN A 151 -13.09 -24.40 1.43
C ASN A 151 -12.10 -23.45 2.10
N VAL A 152 -11.11 -22.96 1.37
CA VAL A 152 -10.19 -21.94 1.91
C VAL A 152 -10.95 -20.72 2.39
N TRP A 153 -10.69 -20.37 3.64
CA TRP A 153 -11.20 -19.17 4.26
C TRP A 153 -10.63 -17.96 3.55
N SER A 154 -11.51 -17.03 3.21
CA SER A 154 -11.11 -15.79 2.58
C SER A 154 -12.08 -14.67 2.88
N ILE A 155 -11.60 -13.43 2.81
CA ILE A 155 -12.43 -12.22 2.87
C ILE A 155 -12.02 -11.24 1.76
N PRO A 156 -12.94 -10.41 1.26
CA PRO A 156 -12.59 -9.37 0.31
C PRO A 156 -11.77 -8.26 0.98
N ILE A 157 -10.84 -7.66 0.23
CA ILE A 157 -9.93 -6.61 0.71
C ILE A 157 -9.66 -5.56 -0.39
N LEU A 158 -9.66 -4.27 -0.04
CA LEU A 158 -9.39 -3.17 -0.98
C LEU A 158 -8.03 -2.50 -0.68
N GLY A 159 -7.18 -2.37 -1.68
CA GLY A 159 -5.88 -1.68 -1.60
C GLY A 159 -5.83 -0.32 -2.33
N LEU A 160 -6.98 0.32 -2.52
CA LEU A 160 -7.13 1.56 -3.29
C LEU A 160 -6.85 2.80 -2.45
N SER A 161 -6.05 3.72 -3.01
CA SER A 161 -5.92 5.08 -2.48
C SER A 161 -7.19 5.91 -2.71
N LYS A 162 -7.66 6.60 -1.67
CA LYS A 162 -8.71 7.63 -1.76
C LYS A 162 -8.38 8.75 -2.74
N ARG A 163 -7.09 8.97 -3.03
CA ARG A 163 -6.62 9.96 -3.99
C ARG A 163 -6.40 9.39 -5.39
N GLY A 164 -6.59 8.08 -5.58
CA GLY A 164 -6.24 7.39 -6.81
C GLY A 164 -4.75 7.44 -7.15
N LEU A 165 -3.89 7.72 -6.15
CA LEU A 165 -2.44 7.82 -6.35
C LEU A 165 -1.79 6.43 -6.38
N PRO A 166 -0.79 6.20 -7.26
CA PRO A 166 -0.06 4.94 -7.29
C PRO A 166 0.88 4.80 -6.09
N PHE A 167 1.43 3.60 -5.88
CA PHE A 167 2.16 3.25 -4.65
C PHE A 167 3.38 4.13 -4.36
N ASN A 168 3.98 4.68 -5.41
CA ASN A 168 5.19 5.50 -5.38
C ASN A 168 4.92 6.95 -4.94
N HIS A 169 3.70 7.31 -4.56
CA HIS A 169 3.36 8.60 -3.97
C HIS A 169 2.94 8.50 -2.51
N SER A 170 3.08 9.61 -1.79
CA SER A 170 2.51 9.75 -0.44
C SER A 170 1.00 9.52 -0.46
N ASN A 171 0.50 8.67 0.44
CA ASN A 171 -0.90 8.23 0.50
C ASN A 171 -1.41 7.50 -0.75
N GLY A 172 -0.51 6.96 -1.57
CA GLY A 172 -0.83 6.11 -2.71
C GLY A 172 -1.36 4.72 -2.33
N CYS A 173 -1.76 3.92 -3.33
CA CYS A 173 -2.20 2.54 -3.13
C CYS A 173 -1.16 1.74 -2.33
N THR A 174 -1.57 0.73 -1.56
CA THR A 174 -0.63 -0.11 -0.81
C THR A 174 0.34 -0.77 -1.79
N PRO A 175 1.67 -0.65 -1.60
CA PRO A 175 2.64 -1.27 -2.51
C PRO A 175 2.54 -2.80 -2.43
N THR A 176 2.83 -3.48 -3.54
CA THR A 176 3.12 -4.92 -3.49
C THR A 176 4.43 -5.18 -2.76
N GLY A 177 4.57 -6.38 -2.19
CA GLY A 177 5.78 -6.83 -1.53
C GLY A 177 5.51 -7.54 -0.22
N VAL A 178 6.58 -7.66 0.57
CA VAL A 178 6.58 -8.36 1.86
C VAL A 178 6.60 -7.33 2.98
N PHE A 179 5.78 -7.57 4.00
CA PHE A 179 5.61 -6.74 5.17
C PHE A 179 5.58 -7.61 6.43
N SER A 180 5.92 -7.03 7.58
CA SER A 180 5.64 -7.64 8.88
C SER A 180 4.25 -7.25 9.37
N LEU A 181 3.60 -8.19 10.05
CA LEU A 181 2.43 -7.94 10.88
C LEU A 181 2.90 -7.93 12.33
N ASP A 182 2.84 -6.76 12.95
CA ASP A 182 3.44 -6.50 14.26
C ASP A 182 2.37 -6.08 15.27
N SER A 183 1.49 -7.02 15.62
CA SER A 183 0.38 -6.80 16.54
C SER A 183 -0.79 -5.98 15.97
N VAL A 184 -1.68 -5.57 16.87
CA VAL A 184 -2.80 -4.67 16.62
C VAL A 184 -2.60 -3.34 17.35
N MET A 185 -3.25 -2.28 16.87
CA MET A 185 -3.31 -1.02 17.62
C MET A 185 -3.92 -1.25 19.01
N PRO A 186 -3.42 -0.62 20.09
CA PRO A 186 -3.86 -0.91 21.46
C PRO A 186 -5.36 -0.64 21.66
N LEU A 187 -5.88 0.38 20.98
CA LEU A 187 -7.29 0.78 21.00
C LEU A 187 -7.89 0.75 19.58
N ALA A 188 -9.17 0.37 19.52
CA ALA A 188 -10.03 0.62 18.37
C ALA A 188 -10.61 2.04 18.52
N ASP A 189 -9.88 3.03 18.01
CA ASP A 189 -10.26 4.43 18.05
C ASP A 189 -10.69 4.94 16.65
N ASN A 190 -11.34 6.10 16.63
CA ASN A 190 -11.80 6.76 15.41
C ASN A 190 -12.61 5.81 14.50
N ASN A 191 -13.66 5.24 15.08
CA ASN A 191 -14.46 4.20 14.45
C ASN A 191 -15.07 4.62 13.11
N PHE A 192 -15.32 5.92 12.94
CA PHE A 192 -15.78 6.47 11.67
C PHE A 192 -14.78 6.18 10.54
N GLU A 193 -13.49 6.43 10.76
CA GLU A 193 -12.46 6.19 9.74
C GLU A 193 -12.10 4.70 9.62
N PHE A 194 -11.94 4.02 10.77
CA PHE A 194 -11.22 2.74 10.85
C PHE A 194 -12.07 1.51 11.19
N GLY A 195 -13.36 1.68 11.42
CA GLY A 195 -14.23 0.59 11.86
C GLY A 195 -14.19 0.37 13.37
N GLU A 196 -14.91 -0.65 13.84
CA GLU A 196 -15.13 -0.93 15.26
C GLU A 196 -14.02 -1.80 15.87
N PHE A 197 -13.26 -2.53 15.05
CA PHE A 197 -12.24 -3.47 15.53
C PHE A 197 -10.82 -2.91 15.43
N LYS A 198 -9.92 -3.50 16.23
CA LYS A 198 -8.52 -3.07 16.24
C LYS A 198 -7.87 -3.28 14.87
N ARG A 199 -7.02 -2.33 14.51
CA ARG A 199 -6.31 -2.27 13.23
C ARG A 199 -5.03 -3.09 13.35
N LEU A 200 -4.73 -3.94 12.37
CA LEU A 200 -3.45 -4.64 12.31
C LEU A 200 -2.35 -3.64 11.95
N ILE A 201 -1.21 -3.74 12.62
CA ILE A 201 -0.02 -2.93 12.35
C ILE A 201 0.78 -3.61 11.24
N VAL A 202 0.94 -2.92 10.12
CA VAL A 202 1.72 -3.37 8.97
C VAL A 202 2.97 -2.51 8.86
N ASN A 203 4.14 -3.14 8.87
CA ASN A 203 5.41 -2.44 8.72
C ASN A 203 6.20 -2.97 7.52
N PHE A 204 7.01 -2.09 6.94
CA PHE A 204 8.00 -2.51 5.95
C PHE A 204 9.06 -3.38 6.62
N ILE A 205 9.54 -4.39 5.90
CA ILE A 205 10.74 -5.12 6.33
C ILE A 205 11.92 -4.13 6.38
N SER A 206 12.67 -4.19 7.48
CA SER A 206 13.82 -3.32 7.73
C SER A 206 14.81 -3.36 6.59
N LYS A 207 15.40 -2.18 6.29
CA LYS A 207 16.46 -2.05 5.29
C LYS A 207 17.64 -2.94 5.68
N SER A 208 18.19 -3.63 4.68
CA SER A 208 19.38 -4.46 4.81
C SER A 208 20.21 -4.38 3.53
N PRO A 209 21.53 -4.64 3.59
CA PRO A 209 22.35 -4.75 2.37
C PRO A 209 21.71 -5.71 1.38
N ASP A 210 21.61 -5.30 0.11
CA ASP A 210 20.98 -6.05 -0.98
C ASP A 210 19.58 -6.60 -0.70
N GLU A 211 18.85 -6.01 0.24
CA GLU A 211 17.53 -6.47 0.70
C GLU A 211 17.53 -7.94 1.17
N ILE A 212 18.63 -8.40 1.79
CA ILE A 212 18.78 -9.78 2.29
C ILE A 212 17.63 -10.19 3.21
N GLU A 213 17.16 -9.29 4.09
CA GLU A 213 16.05 -9.60 5.00
C GLU A 213 14.72 -9.86 4.27
N ILE A 214 14.44 -9.15 3.17
CA ILE A 214 13.27 -9.47 2.33
C ILE A 214 13.50 -10.78 1.59
N LYS A 215 14.68 -10.96 0.98
CA LYS A 215 15.01 -12.15 0.18
C LYS A 215 14.94 -13.45 0.97
N LYS A 216 15.27 -13.45 2.27
CA LYS A 216 15.09 -14.59 3.19
C LYS A 216 13.64 -15.02 3.35
N LEU A 217 12.69 -14.12 3.10
CA LEU A 217 11.24 -14.35 3.20
C LEU A 217 10.62 -14.74 1.85
N LEU A 218 11.44 -15.04 0.85
CA LEU A 218 11.00 -15.37 -0.50
C LEU A 218 11.54 -16.75 -0.95
N PRO A 219 10.79 -17.48 -1.79
CA PRO A 219 11.37 -18.56 -2.59
C PRO A 219 12.61 -18.06 -3.36
N LYS A 220 13.60 -18.93 -3.57
CA LYS A 220 14.82 -18.57 -4.31
C LYS A 220 14.52 -17.99 -5.70
N SER A 221 13.54 -18.57 -6.42
CA SER A 221 13.08 -18.10 -7.73
C SER A 221 12.44 -16.70 -7.68
N HIS A 222 11.90 -16.27 -6.54
CA HIS A 222 11.26 -14.97 -6.37
C HIS A 222 12.26 -13.84 -6.05
N GLN A 223 13.47 -14.17 -5.60
CA GLN A 223 14.46 -13.17 -5.19
C GLN A 223 14.93 -12.29 -6.35
N SER A 224 14.87 -12.79 -7.59
CA SER A 224 15.20 -12.05 -8.81
C SER A 224 13.99 -11.34 -9.45
N LEU A 225 12.77 -11.67 -9.04
CA LEU A 225 11.55 -11.03 -9.56
C LEU A 225 11.38 -9.61 -9.02
N ASN A 226 10.61 -8.79 -9.72
CA ASN A 226 10.41 -7.39 -9.36
C ASN A 226 9.15 -7.10 -8.52
N TRP A 227 8.23 -8.07 -8.37
CA TRP A 227 6.92 -7.84 -7.75
C TRP A 227 6.99 -7.32 -6.31
N TRP A 228 8.08 -7.59 -5.57
CA TRP A 228 8.27 -7.17 -4.18
C TRP A 228 9.01 -5.83 -4.02
N LYS A 229 9.66 -5.33 -5.08
CA LYS A 229 10.42 -4.07 -5.04
C LYS A 229 9.56 -2.82 -4.78
N PRO A 230 8.27 -2.76 -5.14
CA PRO A 230 7.41 -1.65 -4.73
C PRO A 230 7.36 -1.41 -3.22
N SER A 231 7.50 -2.43 -2.37
CA SER A 231 7.57 -2.21 -0.92
C SER A 231 8.90 -1.58 -0.50
N VAL A 232 10.01 -1.90 -1.18
CA VAL A 232 11.31 -1.23 -0.98
C VAL A 232 11.19 0.24 -1.34
N VAL A 233 10.69 0.57 -2.53
CA VAL A 233 10.50 1.97 -2.94
C VAL A 233 9.54 2.70 -2.01
N GLY A 234 8.43 2.06 -1.60
CA GLY A 234 7.50 2.60 -0.61
C GLY A 234 8.17 2.93 0.72
N ARG A 235 9.06 2.05 1.22
CA ARG A 235 9.84 2.28 2.44
C ARG A 235 10.77 3.48 2.30
N GLU A 236 11.51 3.57 1.19
CA GLU A 236 12.48 4.65 0.96
C GLU A 236 11.82 6.00 0.69
N LEU A 237 10.59 6.03 0.16
CA LEU A 237 9.73 7.22 0.11
C LEU A 237 9.27 7.70 1.50
N GLY A 238 9.60 6.97 2.56
CA GLY A 238 9.18 7.28 3.93
C GLY A 238 7.70 7.00 4.17
N ARG A 239 7.07 6.12 3.39
CA ARG A 239 5.71 5.66 3.70
C ARG A 239 5.74 4.94 5.04
N SER A 240 4.69 5.13 5.82
CA SER A 240 4.54 4.54 7.14
C SER A 240 3.07 4.43 7.50
N LEU A 241 2.77 3.95 8.70
CA LEU A 241 1.42 3.85 9.24
C LEU A 241 0.47 3.00 8.38
N LEU A 242 1.02 2.03 7.64
CA LEU A 242 0.22 1.07 6.90
C LEU A 242 -0.55 0.19 7.88
N ARG A 243 -1.82 -0.07 7.58
CA ARG A 243 -2.71 -0.86 8.44
C ARG A 243 -3.57 -1.78 7.59
N ILE A 244 -4.05 -2.87 8.20
CA ILE A 244 -5.26 -3.57 7.73
C ILE A 244 -6.37 -3.22 8.72
N HIS A 245 -7.44 -2.62 8.21
CA HIS A 245 -8.53 -2.14 9.05
C HIS A 245 -9.87 -2.16 8.31
N GLY A 246 -10.97 -2.20 9.05
CA GLY A 246 -12.28 -1.96 8.48
C GLY A 246 -12.53 -0.49 8.20
N THR A 247 -13.77 -0.12 7.92
CA THR A 247 -14.13 1.30 7.83
C THR A 247 -15.53 1.50 8.37
N GLY A 248 -15.72 2.53 9.19
CA GLY A 248 -17.04 2.97 9.61
C GLY A 248 -17.72 3.86 8.57
N ARG A 249 -16.99 4.26 7.52
CA ARG A 249 -17.55 5.00 6.40
C ARG A 249 -18.40 4.08 5.53
N VAL A 250 -19.43 4.66 4.93
CA VAL A 250 -20.30 3.96 3.98
C VAL A 250 -20.02 4.48 2.59
N ASN A 251 -19.79 3.57 1.64
CA ASN A 251 -19.79 3.93 0.23
C ASN A 251 -21.24 4.11 -0.22
N LEU A 252 -21.64 5.37 -0.45
CA LEU A 252 -23.02 5.70 -0.84
C LEU A 252 -23.29 5.48 -2.34
N ASN A 253 -22.25 5.18 -3.14
CA ASN A 253 -22.39 4.98 -4.58
C ASN A 253 -22.23 3.49 -4.95
N PRO A 254 -23.33 2.76 -5.15
CA PRO A 254 -23.30 1.35 -5.52
C PRO A 254 -22.75 1.09 -6.93
N LEU A 255 -22.57 2.13 -7.76
CA LEU A 255 -22.01 2.01 -9.11
C LEU A 255 -20.47 2.04 -9.14
N THR A 256 -19.82 2.27 -8.00
CA THR A 256 -18.35 2.21 -7.93
C THR A 256 -17.88 0.76 -8.04
N SER A 257 -16.78 0.52 -8.78
CA SER A 257 -16.21 -0.82 -8.99
C SER A 257 -15.69 -1.48 -7.70
N TYR A 258 -15.51 -0.69 -6.64
CA TYR A 258 -15.10 -1.13 -5.32
C TYR A 258 -16.25 -1.15 -4.30
N TYR A 259 -17.52 -0.97 -4.69
CA TYR A 259 -18.63 -1.11 -3.74
C TYR A 259 -18.63 -2.51 -3.10
N PRO A 260 -18.85 -2.66 -1.77
CA PRO A 260 -19.24 -1.64 -0.78
C PRO A 260 -18.08 -0.93 -0.06
N PHE A 261 -16.84 -1.16 -0.46
CA PHE A 261 -15.65 -0.64 0.21
C PHE A 261 -15.50 0.88 0.09
N VAL A 262 -14.70 1.45 1.00
CA VAL A 262 -14.26 2.86 0.96
C VAL A 262 -12.74 2.92 0.82
N PRO A 263 -12.21 3.62 -0.19
CA PRO A 263 -10.76 3.81 -0.35
C PRO A 263 -10.10 4.53 0.84
N THR A 264 -8.83 4.23 1.10
CA THR A 264 -8.08 4.73 2.26
C THR A 264 -6.85 5.56 1.85
N SER A 265 -6.11 6.12 2.80
CA SER A 265 -4.84 6.80 2.52
C SER A 265 -3.65 5.83 2.37
N GLY A 266 -3.87 4.68 1.70
CA GLY A 266 -2.83 3.70 1.39
C GLY A 266 -2.77 2.47 2.29
N CYS A 267 -3.78 2.25 3.13
CA CYS A 267 -3.99 1.05 3.92
C CYS A 267 -4.80 0.00 3.14
N LEU A 268 -4.81 -1.24 3.65
CA LEU A 268 -5.72 -2.29 3.18
C LEU A 268 -7.04 -2.20 3.97
N ALA A 269 -8.16 -2.07 3.25
CA ALA A 269 -9.48 -1.91 3.84
C ALA A 269 -10.32 -3.19 3.75
N THR A 270 -10.81 -3.67 4.89
CA THR A 270 -11.87 -4.67 4.98
C THR A 270 -13.24 -3.99 5.04
N ASN A 271 -14.33 -4.71 4.77
CA ASN A 271 -15.66 -4.13 4.85
C ASN A 271 -16.22 -4.24 6.27
N GLU A 272 -16.47 -3.09 6.88
CA GLU A 272 -17.23 -2.96 8.13
C GLU A 272 -18.43 -2.02 7.99
N SER A 273 -18.79 -1.66 6.75
CA SER A 273 -19.92 -0.78 6.53
C SER A 273 -21.24 -1.51 6.84
N GLY A 274 -22.20 -0.76 7.38
CA GLY A 274 -23.60 -1.14 7.46
C GLY A 274 -24.41 -0.25 6.54
N PHE A 275 -25.44 -0.79 5.90
CA PHE A 275 -26.35 -0.02 5.05
C PHE A 275 -27.78 -0.14 5.59
N PHE A 276 -28.42 0.99 5.90
CA PHE A 276 -29.86 1.12 6.23
C PHE A 276 -30.49 -0.11 6.93
N GLY A 277 -30.13 -0.36 8.19
CA GLY A 277 -30.74 -1.44 8.99
C GLY A 277 -30.30 -2.87 8.65
N LEU A 278 -29.48 -3.08 7.60
CA LEU A 278 -28.84 -4.36 7.33
C LEU A 278 -27.70 -4.61 8.32
N LYS A 279 -27.48 -5.90 8.61
CA LYS A 279 -26.41 -6.35 9.51
C LYS A 279 -25.06 -5.85 8.98
N LYS A 280 -24.36 -5.08 9.81
CA LYS A 280 -23.02 -4.55 9.55
C LYS A 280 -22.07 -5.69 9.20
N ALA A 281 -21.32 -5.56 8.10
CA ALA A 281 -20.23 -6.48 7.80
C ALA A 281 -19.20 -6.42 8.93
N ARG A 282 -18.56 -7.53 9.27
CA ARG A 282 -17.57 -7.60 10.36
C ARG A 282 -16.29 -8.28 9.87
N ASP A 283 -15.88 -7.97 8.64
CA ASP A 283 -14.77 -8.67 7.97
C ASP A 283 -13.46 -8.51 8.74
N GLN A 284 -13.23 -7.36 9.36
CA GLN A 284 -12.07 -7.16 10.24
C GLN A 284 -12.11 -8.05 11.49
N ARG A 285 -13.28 -8.24 12.13
CA ARG A 285 -13.43 -9.16 13.25
C ARG A 285 -13.16 -10.59 12.82
N LEU A 286 -13.72 -10.98 11.68
CA LEU A 286 -13.52 -12.32 11.12
C LEU A 286 -12.03 -12.56 10.80
N LEU A 287 -11.33 -11.56 10.27
CA LEU A 287 -9.89 -11.61 10.06
C LEU A 287 -9.14 -11.84 11.38
N LEU A 288 -9.36 -10.99 12.38
CA LEU A 288 -8.68 -11.10 13.67
C LEU A 288 -8.92 -12.48 14.33
N ASP A 289 -10.14 -12.99 14.25
CA ASP A 289 -10.51 -14.30 14.77
C ASP A 289 -9.81 -15.44 14.03
N THR A 290 -9.73 -15.36 12.70
CA THR A 290 -9.01 -16.34 11.89
C THR A 290 -7.51 -16.31 12.16
N LEU A 291 -6.90 -15.13 12.35
CA LEU A 291 -5.49 -15.01 12.71
C LEU A 291 -5.21 -15.62 14.09
N MET A 292 -6.08 -15.38 15.08
CA MET A 292 -5.96 -16.01 16.41
C MET A 292 -6.12 -17.53 16.34
N SER A 293 -7.07 -18.05 15.54
CA SER A 293 -7.22 -19.48 15.29
C SER A 293 -6.00 -20.10 14.62
N ALA A 294 -5.44 -19.43 13.59
CA ALA A 294 -4.22 -19.88 12.91
C ALA A 294 -3.01 -19.95 13.86
N LEU A 295 -3.01 -19.15 14.92
CA LEU A 295 -2.00 -19.16 16.00
C LEU A 295 -2.36 -20.12 17.15
N ASN A 296 -3.44 -20.90 17.04
CA ASN A 296 -3.96 -21.76 18.12
C ASN A 296 -4.21 -21.00 19.43
N THR A 297 -4.72 -19.77 19.34
CA THR A 297 -5.08 -18.94 20.50
C THR A 297 -6.59 -18.76 20.62
N LEU A 298 -7.07 -18.49 21.83
CA LEU A 298 -8.49 -18.16 22.05
C LEU A 298 -8.83 -16.82 21.39
N LYS A 299 -10.01 -16.74 20.77
CA LYS A 299 -10.52 -15.55 20.08
C LYS A 299 -11.00 -14.48 21.07
N THR A 300 -10.05 -13.83 21.75
CA THR A 300 -10.36 -12.78 22.74
C THR A 300 -9.59 -11.50 22.45
N PRO A 301 -10.12 -10.30 22.81
CA PRO A 301 -9.46 -9.03 22.55
C PRO A 301 -8.04 -8.90 23.14
N GLU A 302 -7.74 -9.62 24.21
CA GLU A 302 -6.44 -9.65 24.88
C GLU A 302 -5.39 -10.39 24.03
N ASN A 303 -5.81 -11.45 23.34
CA ASN A 303 -4.93 -12.27 22.50
C ASN A 303 -4.65 -11.63 21.13
N GLU A 304 -5.41 -10.62 20.71
CA GLU A 304 -5.14 -9.90 19.45
C GLU A 304 -3.74 -9.30 19.42
N SER A 305 -3.20 -8.90 20.58
CA SER A 305 -1.86 -8.37 20.70
C SER A 305 -0.76 -9.39 20.36
N LYS A 306 -1.08 -10.68 20.38
CA LYS A 306 -0.16 -11.78 20.05
C LYS A 306 -0.06 -12.05 18.55
N ILE A 307 -0.88 -11.40 17.73
CA ILE A 307 -0.87 -11.57 16.27
C ILE A 307 0.44 -11.02 15.72
N HIS A 308 1.35 -11.93 15.34
CA HIS A 308 2.60 -11.60 14.66
C HIS A 308 2.79 -12.52 13.46
N GLY A 309 3.28 -11.97 12.35
CA GLY A 309 3.41 -12.74 11.12
C GLY A 309 3.94 -11.93 9.95
N LEU A 310 3.62 -12.40 8.77
CA LEU A 310 3.98 -11.76 7.50
C LEU A 310 2.72 -11.42 6.71
N LEU A 311 2.81 -10.34 5.96
CA LEU A 311 1.84 -9.97 4.94
C LEU A 311 2.55 -9.95 3.58
N TYR A 312 2.02 -10.69 2.62
CA TYR A 312 2.38 -10.64 1.23
C TYR A 312 1.29 -9.89 0.48
N VAL A 313 1.62 -8.73 -0.07
CA VAL A 313 0.73 -7.98 -0.96
C VAL A 313 1.17 -8.27 -2.39
N VAL A 314 0.32 -8.95 -3.15
CA VAL A 314 0.66 -9.41 -4.51
C VAL A 314 -0.41 -8.98 -5.49
N GLU A 315 0.01 -8.70 -6.71
CA GLU A 315 -0.90 -8.49 -7.83
C GLU A 315 -1.07 -9.76 -8.64
N LEU A 316 -2.28 -9.95 -9.18
CA LEU A 316 -2.68 -11.10 -9.98
C LEU A 316 -3.19 -10.65 -11.35
N ASP A 317 -2.99 -11.48 -12.37
CA ASP A 317 -3.46 -11.23 -13.74
C ASP A 317 -4.92 -11.64 -14.02
N ASP A 318 -5.66 -12.02 -12.97
CA ASP A 318 -7.09 -12.43 -12.90
C ASP A 318 -7.42 -13.94 -12.86
N ASN A 319 -6.47 -14.88 -12.95
CA ASN A 319 -6.82 -16.32 -12.85
C ASN A 319 -6.52 -17.00 -11.49
N LEU A 320 -7.36 -16.73 -10.49
CA LEU A 320 -7.31 -17.42 -9.17
C LEU A 320 -7.69 -18.91 -9.24
N SER A 321 -8.45 -19.34 -10.26
CA SER A 321 -8.94 -20.72 -10.38
C SER A 321 -7.83 -21.75 -10.60
N ALA A 322 -6.65 -21.29 -11.01
CA ALA A 322 -5.47 -22.14 -11.21
C ALA A 322 -4.71 -22.47 -9.92
N LEU A 323 -5.08 -21.85 -8.79
CA LEU A 323 -4.40 -22.06 -7.51
C LEU A 323 -4.91 -23.32 -6.82
N ARG A 324 -3.97 -24.02 -6.18
CA ARG A 324 -4.23 -25.18 -5.33
C ARG A 324 -3.96 -24.77 -3.88
N PHE A 325 -4.88 -25.12 -3.02
CA PHE A 325 -4.81 -24.85 -1.60
C PHE A 325 -4.79 -26.15 -0.81
#